data_AF-A0A952PBL8-F1
#
_entry.id   AF-A0A952PBL8-F1
#
_cell.length_a   1.000
_cell.length_b   1.000
_cell.length_c   1.000
_cell.angle_alpha   90.00
_cell.angle_beta   90.00
_cell.angle_gamma   90.00
#
_symmetry.space_group_name_H-M   'P 1'
#
loop_
_entity.id
_entity.type
_entity.pdbx_description
1 polymer ?
#
loop_
_entity_poly.entity_id
_entity_poly.type
_entity_poly.pdbx_seq_one_letter_code
_entity_poly.pdbx_strand_id
1 'polypeptide(L)'
;MSYSDITDISELIGESELIRLTGSDPPDESKILAAIGFADSLINAYTYGRVTIPTVEVPPLINKISADLAIVLLSENYYRFNELPNTLLRLKIQSFKLLEDIAMGKISIGDRQNIFKITNMITEKNHDK
;
A
#
# COMPACT_ATOMS: atom_id res chain seq x y z
N MET A 1 -8.31 -12.93 -3.97
CA MET A 1 -6.93 -13.27 -3.53
C MET A 1 -6.31 -11.98 -3.09
N SER A 2 -5.67 -11.97 -1.93
CA SER A 2 -5.06 -10.75 -1.41
C SER A 2 -3.67 -10.53 -1.99
N TYR A 3 -3.33 -9.27 -2.23
CA TYR A 3 -2.05 -8.90 -2.83
C TYR A 3 -0.92 -8.82 -1.79
N SER A 4 -1.28 -8.60 -0.53
CA SER A 4 -0.41 -8.65 0.63
C SER A 4 -1.01 -9.55 1.72
N ASP A 5 -0.19 -9.96 2.68
CA ASP A 5 -0.62 -10.69 3.86
C ASP A 5 -0.27 -9.97 5.18
N ILE A 6 -0.64 -10.58 6.31
CA ILE A 6 -0.39 -10.01 7.64
C ILE A 6 1.13 -9.93 7.93
N THR A 7 1.92 -10.87 7.40
CA THR A 7 3.38 -10.91 7.56
C THR A 7 4.01 -9.72 6.85
N ASP A 8 3.60 -9.44 5.62
CA ASP A 8 4.07 -8.28 4.84
C ASP A 8 3.88 -6.98 5.62
N ILE A 9 2.72 -6.80 6.24
CA ILE A 9 2.42 -5.62 7.05
C ILE A 9 3.26 -5.60 8.33
N SER A 10 3.37 -6.73 9.02
CA SER A 10 4.13 -6.86 10.26
C SER A 10 5.63 -6.57 10.06
N GLU A 11 6.20 -6.99 8.93
CA GLU A 11 7.59 -6.69 8.58
C GLU A 11 7.84 -5.19 8.32
N LEU A 12 6.84 -4.47 7.82
CA LEU A 12 6.97 -3.05 7.49
C LEU A 12 6.87 -2.11 8.70
N ILE A 13 5.96 -2.40 9.63
CA ILE A 13 5.67 -1.51 10.78
C ILE A 13 5.98 -2.13 12.15
N GLY A 14 6.21 -3.44 12.21
CA GLY A 14 6.46 -4.17 13.44
C GLY A 14 5.19 -4.58 14.18
N GLU A 15 5.29 -5.67 14.94
CA GLU A 15 4.18 -6.24 15.72
C GLU A 15 3.63 -5.27 16.78
N SER A 16 4.51 -4.53 17.47
CA SER A 16 4.09 -3.54 18.47
C SER A 16 3.22 -2.43 17.89
N GLU A 17 3.50 -2.03 16.65
CA GLU A 17 2.69 -1.03 15.94
C GLU A 17 1.36 -1.64 15.49
N LEU A 18 1.35 -2.89 15.04
CA LEU A 18 0.10 -3.61 14.74
C LEU A 18 -0.80 -3.73 15.97
N ILE A 19 -0.25 -4.08 17.13
CA ILE A 19 -0.99 -4.09 18.41
C ILE A 19 -1.60 -2.71 18.66
N ARG A 20 -0.80 -1.64 18.48
CA ARG A 20 -1.26 -0.27 18.69
C ARG A 20 -2.40 0.12 17.75
N LEU A 21 -2.24 -0.13 16.45
CA LEU A 21 -3.21 0.25 15.42
C LEU A 21 -4.50 -0.57 15.48
N THR A 22 -4.41 -1.84 15.87
CA THR A 22 -5.57 -2.73 16.01
C THR A 22 -6.24 -2.61 17.37
N GLY A 23 -5.52 -2.16 18.40
CA GLY A 23 -6.01 -1.94 19.75
C GLY A 23 -6.15 -3.24 20.56
N SER A 24 -5.44 -4.31 20.19
CA SER A 24 -5.45 -5.60 20.89
C SER A 24 -4.07 -6.25 20.92
N ASP A 25 -3.82 -7.05 21.94
CA ASP A 25 -2.62 -7.89 22.08
C ASP A 25 -3.09 -9.35 22.34
N PRO A 26 -2.95 -10.27 21.36
CA PRO A 26 -2.30 -10.11 20.05
C PRO A 26 -3.08 -9.18 19.09
N PRO A 27 -2.46 -8.72 17.98
CA PRO A 27 -3.13 -7.88 16.98
C PRO A 27 -4.44 -8.47 16.45
N ASP A 28 -5.45 -7.63 16.24
CA ASP A 28 -6.75 -8.05 15.72
C ASP A 28 -6.65 -8.35 14.22
N GLU A 29 -6.43 -9.63 13.89
CA GLU A 29 -6.32 -10.10 12.51
C GLU A 29 -7.53 -9.73 11.65
N SER A 30 -8.74 -9.67 12.23
CA SER A 30 -9.94 -9.34 11.46
C SER A 30 -9.90 -7.89 10.95
N LYS A 31 -9.34 -6.97 11.74
CA LYS A 31 -9.13 -5.57 11.29
C LYS A 31 -8.05 -5.48 10.22
N ILE A 32 -6.98 -6.25 10.36
CA ILE A 32 -5.88 -6.29 9.39
C ILE A 32 -6.39 -6.84 8.05
N LEU A 33 -7.09 -7.97 8.07
CA LEU A 33 -7.68 -8.58 6.87
C LEU A 33 -8.73 -7.67 6.22
N ALA A 34 -9.53 -6.94 6.99
CA ALA A 34 -10.46 -5.96 6.45
C ALA A 34 -9.75 -4.80 5.73
N ALA A 35 -8.64 -4.31 6.30
CA ALA A 35 -7.81 -3.28 5.67
C ALA A 35 -7.17 -3.77 4.37
N ILE A 36 -6.61 -4.99 4.37
CA ILE A 36 -6.07 -5.64 3.16
C ILE A 36 -7.16 -5.79 2.10
N GLY A 37 -8.33 -6.33 2.45
CA GLY A 37 -9.42 -6.52 1.49
C GLY A 37 -9.92 -5.22 0.87
N PHE A 38 -9.91 -4.12 1.63
CA PHE A 38 -10.25 -2.81 1.09
C PHE A 38 -9.14 -2.26 0.17
N ALA A 39 -7.86 -2.41 0.56
CA ALA A 39 -6.73 -2.05 -0.30
C ALA A 39 -6.75 -2.81 -1.63
N ASP A 40 -7.01 -4.12 -1.59
CA ASP A 40 -7.14 -4.97 -2.77
C ASP A 40 -8.28 -4.53 -3.67
N SER A 41 -9.43 -4.14 -3.08
CA SER A 41 -10.57 -3.61 -3.83
C SER A 41 -10.24 -2.31 -4.54
N LEU A 42 -9.49 -1.41 -3.89
CA LEU A 42 -9.00 -0.18 -4.52
C LEU A 42 -8.05 -0.48 -5.68
N ILE A 43 -7.05 -1.34 -5.46
CA ILE A 43 -6.10 -1.75 -6.51
C ILE A 43 -6.87 -2.29 -7.71
N ASN A 44 -7.79 -3.24 -7.47
CA ASN A 44 -8.61 -3.84 -8.52
C ASN A 44 -9.39 -2.80 -9.32
N ALA A 45 -9.96 -1.79 -8.66
CA ALA A 45 -10.70 -0.72 -9.33
C ALA A 45 -9.80 0.11 -10.26
N TYR A 46 -8.57 0.43 -9.83
CA TYR A 46 -7.61 1.19 -10.64
C TYR A 46 -6.98 0.37 -11.77
N THR A 47 -6.77 -0.93 -11.57
CA THR A 47 -6.16 -1.82 -12.56
C THR A 47 -7.17 -2.51 -13.48
N TYR A 48 -8.47 -2.33 -13.22
CA TYR A 48 -9.53 -2.97 -14.00
C TYR A 48 -9.40 -2.64 -15.50
N GLY A 49 -9.42 -3.68 -16.34
CA GLY A 49 -9.29 -3.55 -17.79
C GLY A 49 -7.87 -3.29 -18.31
N ARG A 50 -6.86 -3.15 -17.43
CA ARG A 50 -5.44 -2.96 -17.80
C ARG A 50 -4.55 -4.14 -17.41
N VAL A 51 -4.89 -4.81 -16.32
CA VAL A 51 -4.21 -6.01 -15.85
C VAL A 51 -5.19 -7.17 -15.93
N THR A 52 -4.82 -8.24 -16.63
CA THR A 52 -5.57 -9.49 -16.62
C THR A 52 -5.32 -10.19 -15.28
N ILE A 53 -6.28 -10.06 -14.36
CA ILE A 53 -6.35 -10.88 -13.15
C ILE A 53 -7.07 -12.19 -13.53
N PRO A 54 -6.59 -13.35 -13.07
CA PRO A 54 -5.47 -13.55 -12.17
C PRO A 54 -4.12 -13.56 -12.92
N THR A 55 -3.19 -12.72 -12.49
CA THR A 55 -1.78 -12.92 -12.82
C THR A 55 -1.28 -14.09 -11.97
N VAL A 56 -0.58 -15.04 -12.58
CA VAL A 56 -0.07 -16.26 -11.91
C VAL A 56 0.88 -15.93 -10.74
N GLU A 57 1.43 -14.72 -10.72
CA GLU A 57 2.26 -14.16 -9.67
C GLU A 57 1.80 -12.71 -9.40
N VAL A 58 1.71 -12.30 -8.13
CA VAL A 58 1.40 -10.90 -7.77
C VAL A 58 2.66 -10.08 -8.00
N PRO A 59 2.61 -9.03 -8.84
CA PRO A 59 3.78 -8.19 -9.07
C PRO A 59 4.24 -7.50 -7.78
N PRO A 60 5.56 -7.40 -7.50
CA PRO A 60 6.05 -6.84 -6.23
C PRO A 60 5.57 -5.40 -5.95
N LEU A 61 5.38 -4.60 -7.00
CA LEU A 61 4.83 -3.25 -6.87
C LEU A 61 3.38 -3.26 -6.37
N ILE A 62 2.57 -4.22 -6.81
CA ILE A 62 1.16 -4.37 -6.38
C ILE A 62 1.10 -4.85 -4.93
N ASN A 63 1.95 -5.81 -4.55
CA ASN A 63 2.09 -6.25 -3.16
C ASN A 63 2.45 -5.06 -2.24
N LYS A 64 3.47 -4.28 -2.63
CA LYS A 64 3.86 -3.08 -1.86
C LYS A 64 2.73 -2.06 -1.72
N ILE A 65 2.03 -1.75 -2.81
CA ILE A 65 0.90 -0.80 -2.76
C ILE A 65 -0.23 -1.33 -1.85
N SER A 66 -0.51 -2.64 -1.89
CA SER A 66 -1.51 -3.27 -1.02
C SER A 66 -1.13 -3.10 0.46
N ALA A 67 0.11 -3.42 0.82
CA ALA A 67 0.60 -3.28 2.19
C ALA A 67 0.60 -1.81 2.66
N ASP A 68 1.09 -0.87 1.84
CA ASP A 68 1.11 0.55 2.15
C ASP A 68 -0.31 1.10 2.40
N LEU A 69 -1.27 0.75 1.54
CA LEU A 69 -2.67 1.15 1.71
C LEU A 69 -3.31 0.51 2.94
N ALA A 70 -3.03 -0.77 3.22
CA ALA A 70 -3.53 -1.43 4.42
C ALA A 70 -3.04 -0.72 5.70
N ILE A 71 -1.76 -0.34 5.76
CA ILE A 71 -1.18 0.44 6.88
C ILE A 71 -1.88 1.79 7.02
N VAL A 72 -2.11 2.50 5.91
CA VAL A 72 -2.83 3.77 5.91
C VAL A 72 -4.25 3.59 6.44
N LEU A 73 -4.99 2.56 6.00
CA LEU A 73 -6.36 2.30 6.43
C LEU A 73 -6.46 1.97 7.92
N LEU A 74 -5.55 1.14 8.43
CA LEU A 74 -5.44 0.85 9.86
C LEU A 74 -5.15 2.13 10.66
N SER A 75 -4.21 2.93 10.17
CA SER A 75 -3.83 4.20 10.79
C SER A 75 -4.97 5.22 10.78
N GLU A 76 -5.68 5.39 9.67
CA GLU A 76 -6.84 6.29 9.59
C GLU A 76 -7.97 5.87 10.53
N ASN A 77 -8.14 4.56 10.75
CA ASN A 77 -9.09 4.08 11.74
C ASN A 77 -8.63 4.44 13.17
N TYR A 78 -7.36 4.20 13.49
CA TYR A 78 -6.78 4.55 14.79
C TYR A 78 -6.81 6.06 15.08
N TYR A 79 -6.42 6.89 14.10
CA TYR A 79 -6.37 8.34 14.20
C TYR A 79 -7.69 9.03 13.81
N ARG A 80 -8.84 8.33 13.77
CA ARG A 80 -10.12 8.86 13.27
C ARG A 80 -10.51 10.23 13.84
N PHE A 81 -10.13 10.51 15.08
CA PHE A 81 -10.45 11.75 15.79
C PHE A 81 -9.26 12.70 15.97
N ASN A 82 -8.11 12.38 15.36
CA ASN A 82 -6.84 13.10 15.49
C ASN A 82 -6.25 13.41 14.12
N GLU A 83 -5.22 14.26 14.09
CA GLU A 83 -4.47 14.51 12.86
C GLU A 83 -3.66 13.25 12.48
N LEU A 84 -3.77 12.84 11.21
CA LEU A 84 -2.95 11.75 10.67
C LEU A 84 -1.50 12.23 10.53
N PRO A 85 -0.50 11.51 11.06
CA PRO A 85 0.90 11.87 10.89
C PRO A 85 1.28 12.14 9.42
N ASN A 86 2.04 13.21 9.18
CA ASN A 86 2.44 13.61 7.83
C ASN A 86 3.14 12.50 7.02
N THR A 87 3.86 11.60 7.70
CA THR A 87 4.50 10.44 7.04
C THR A 87 3.46 9.48 6.45
N LEU A 88 2.36 9.23 7.15
CA LEU A 88 1.27 8.38 6.67
C LEU A 88 0.48 9.07 5.56
N LEU A 89 0.28 10.39 5.65
CA LEU A 89 -0.34 11.16 4.56
C LEU A 89 0.50 11.09 3.27
N ARG A 90 1.83 11.22 3.37
CA ARG A 90 2.72 11.07 2.21
C ARG A 90 2.67 9.65 1.63
N LEU A 91 2.65 8.63 2.49
CA LEU A 91 2.52 7.22 2.07
C LEU A 91 1.20 6.99 1.31
N LYS A 92 0.10 7.53 1.82
CA LYS A 92 -1.22 7.50 1.17
C LYS A 92 -1.15 8.14 -0.22
N ILE A 93 -0.66 9.38 -0.31
CA ILE A 93 -0.55 10.12 -1.57
C ILE A 93 0.32 9.37 -2.58
N GLN A 94 1.46 8.83 -2.14
CA GLN A 94 2.36 8.07 -2.99
C GLN A 94 1.69 6.81 -3.54
N SER A 95 0.98 6.07 -2.70
CA SER A 95 0.28 4.83 -3.08
C SER A 95 -0.80 5.10 -4.14
N PHE A 96 -1.63 6.14 -3.93
CA PHE A 96 -2.63 6.54 -4.92
C PHE A 96 -2.00 7.03 -6.23
N LYS A 97 -0.91 7.79 -6.16
CA LYS A 97 -0.20 8.26 -7.35
C LYS A 97 0.36 7.10 -8.17
N LEU A 98 0.93 6.08 -7.52
CA LEU A 98 1.41 4.88 -8.21
C LEU A 98 0.26 4.14 -8.89
N LEU A 99 -0.89 4.01 -8.22
CA LEU A 99 -2.10 3.43 -8.82
C LEU A 99 -2.59 4.24 -10.02
N GLU A 100 -2.59 5.56 -9.95
CA GLU A 100 -2.95 6.42 -11.07
C GLU A 100 -1.97 6.28 -12.24
N ASP A 101 -0.66 6.27 -11.98
CA ASP A 101 0.36 6.15 -13.02
C ASP A 101 0.32 4.75 -13.69
N ILE A 102 0.01 3.70 -12.92
CA ILE A 102 -0.32 2.36 -13.44
C ILE A 102 -1.59 2.41 -14.29
N ALA A 103 -2.67 2.98 -13.74
CA ALA A 103 -3.97 3.09 -14.40
C ALA A 103 -3.92 3.98 -15.64
N MET A 104 -2.92 4.86 -15.76
CA MET A 104 -2.63 5.65 -16.97
C MET A 104 -1.64 4.95 -17.91
N GLY A 105 -0.99 3.86 -17.48
CA GLY A 105 -0.04 3.08 -18.28
C GLY A 105 1.34 3.73 -18.38
N LYS A 106 1.64 4.69 -17.50
CA LYS A 106 2.97 5.30 -17.37
C LYS A 106 3.95 4.37 -16.67
N ILE A 107 3.44 3.52 -15.78
CA ILE A 107 4.19 2.47 -15.11
C ILE A 107 3.67 1.12 -15.60
N SER A 108 4.57 0.30 -16.16
CA SER A 108 4.28 -1.09 -16.49
C SER A 108 4.60 -1.99 -15.29
N ILE A 109 3.65 -2.86 -14.95
CA ILE A 109 3.71 -3.75 -13.78
C ILE A 109 4.49 -5.06 -14.09
N GLY A 110 4.87 -5.30 -15.35
CA GLY A 110 5.57 -6.53 -15.76
C GLY A 110 7.09 -6.53 -15.62
N ASP A 111 7.72 -5.37 -15.43
CA ASP A 111 9.19 -5.26 -15.45
C ASP A 111 9.77 -5.20 -14.03
N ARG A 112 10.44 -6.28 -13.63
CA ARG A 112 11.19 -6.41 -12.35
C ARG A 112 12.22 -5.29 -12.13
N GLN A 113 12.58 -4.52 -13.17
CA GLN A 113 13.58 -3.46 -13.12
C GLN A 113 13.04 -2.08 -12.70
N ASN A 114 11.71 -1.88 -12.60
CA ASN A 114 11.14 -0.55 -12.40
C ASN A 114 11.20 -0.01 -10.96
N ILE A 115 11.50 -0.86 -9.97
CA ILE A 115 11.45 -0.49 -8.54
C ILE A 115 12.56 0.51 -8.17
N PHE A 116 13.76 0.38 -8.73
CA PHE A 116 14.89 1.27 -8.43
C PHE A 116 14.76 2.67 -9.07
N LYS A 117 14.13 2.79 -10.23
CA LYS A 117 13.95 4.09 -10.90
C LYS A 117 12.92 4.98 -10.19
N ILE A 118 11.83 4.39 -9.69
CA ILE A 118 10.74 5.14 -9.04
C ILE A 118 11.22 5.75 -7.72
N THR A 119 11.99 5.02 -6.93
CA THR A 119 12.55 5.53 -5.65
C THR A 119 13.48 6.73 -5.89
N ASN A 120 14.30 6.71 -6.95
CA ASN A 120 15.23 7.80 -7.28
C ASN A 120 14.55 9.01 -7.95
N MET A 121 13.54 8.79 -8.80
CA MET A 121 12.78 9.90 -9.40
C MET A 121 12.00 10.74 -8.37
N ILE A 122 11.70 10.17 -7.21
CA ILE A 122 10.96 10.84 -6.13
C ILE A 122 11.90 11.59 -5.19
N THR A 123 13.12 11.11 -4.95
CA THR A 123 14.12 11.82 -4.14
C THR A 123 14.71 13.03 -4.88
N GLU A 124 14.94 12.94 -6.19
CA GLU A 124 15.48 14.05 -6.98
C GLU A 124 14.49 15.22 -7.11
N LYS A 125 13.18 14.96 -7.18
CA LYS A 125 12.15 16.01 -7.30
C LYS A 125 11.96 16.85 -6.04
N ASN A 126 12.56 16.45 -4.91
CA ASN A 126 12.51 17.16 -3.63
C ASN A 126 13.78 17.96 -3.31
N HIS A 127 14.79 17.96 -4.21
CA HIS A 127 15.99 18.80 -4.05
C HIS A 127 15.93 20.14 -4.83
N ASP A 128 14.91 20.34 -5.68
CA ASP A 128 14.72 21.55 -6.48
C ASP A 128 13.60 22.48 -5.95
N LYS A 129 13.30 22.45 -4.64
CA LYS A 129 12.39 23.42 -3.99
C LYS A 129 12.95 23.95 -2.69
#